data_AF-A0A516W9M6-F1
#
_entry.id   AF-A0A516W9M6-F1
#
_cell.length_a   1.000
_cell.length_b   1.000
_cell.length_c   1.000
_cell.angle_alpha   90.00
_cell.angle_beta   90.00
_cell.angle_gamma   90.00
#
_symmetry.space_group_name_H-M   'P 1'
#
loop_
_entity.id
_entity.type
_entity.pdbx_description
1 polymer ?
#
loop_
_entity_poly.entity_id
_entity_poly.type
_entity_poly.pdbx_seq_one_letter_code
_entity_poly.pdbx_strand_id
1 'polypeptide(L)'
;MSADLTPNSDLPDARQENLTFTSDELTLLARTADALTAYSGKSVLAEHGTFEDGGAWVIFAIPLSVEEKVEKGTTTVQMGGPGTLWLGNAGGLNPGPDDVYECRYIWSIQITDDEGARFVKLDEDGEAAAWSDFLPDLLPFAAGADAQILPPDEDENEGDR
;
A
#
# COMPACT_ATOMS: atom_id res chain seq x y z
N MET A 1 15.30 45.30 -34.64
CA MET A 1 14.34 44.79 -33.64
C MET A 1 14.18 43.31 -33.91
N SER A 2 15.10 42.50 -33.38
CA SER A 2 15.06 41.04 -33.50
C SER A 2 14.49 40.53 -32.20
N ALA A 3 13.26 39.99 -32.25
CA ALA A 3 12.68 39.29 -31.13
C ALA A 3 13.30 37.89 -31.11
N ASP A 4 14.22 37.69 -30.16
CA ASP A 4 14.75 36.38 -29.80
C ASP A 4 13.61 35.61 -29.12
N LEU A 5 13.05 34.64 -29.84
CA LEU A 5 12.07 33.70 -29.34
C LEU A 5 12.80 32.70 -28.44
N THR A 6 12.80 32.94 -27.13
CA THR A 6 13.06 31.90 -26.14
C THR A 6 12.04 30.78 -26.31
N PRO A 7 12.43 29.50 -26.53
CA PRO A 7 11.49 28.40 -26.38
C PRO A 7 11.13 28.28 -24.90
N ASN A 8 9.89 28.62 -24.59
CA ASN A 8 9.27 28.37 -23.30
C ASN A 8 9.04 26.85 -23.19
N SER A 9 10.04 26.10 -22.72
CA SER A 9 9.88 24.69 -22.36
C SER A 9 9.28 24.57 -20.96
N ASP A 10 8.05 25.04 -20.83
CA ASP A 10 7.12 24.68 -19.76
C ASP A 10 6.11 23.68 -20.36
N LEU A 11 6.66 22.59 -20.90
CA LEU A 11 5.87 21.41 -21.20
C LEU A 11 5.97 20.56 -19.93
N PRO A 12 4.87 20.20 -19.26
CA PRO A 12 4.93 19.17 -18.24
C PRO A 12 5.59 17.95 -18.88
N ASP A 13 6.61 17.42 -18.22
CA ASP A 13 7.31 16.23 -18.70
C ASP A 13 6.25 15.15 -18.92
N ALA A 14 6.16 14.57 -20.11
CA ALA A 14 5.14 13.57 -20.42
C ALA A 14 5.23 12.32 -19.52
N ARG A 15 6.26 12.23 -18.65
CA ARG A 15 6.37 11.24 -17.57
C ARG A 15 5.46 11.54 -16.36
N GLN A 16 4.94 12.76 -16.21
CA GLN A 16 3.90 13.10 -15.21
C GLN A 16 2.50 12.54 -15.54
N GLU A 17 2.32 11.87 -16.69
CA GLU A 17 0.99 11.73 -17.30
C GLU A 17 0.06 10.68 -16.68
N ASN A 18 0.46 9.87 -15.68
CA ASN A 18 -0.56 9.20 -14.84
C ASN A 18 -0.02 8.63 -13.50
N LEU A 19 0.33 9.50 -12.55
CA LEU A 19 0.68 9.09 -11.18
C LEU A 19 -0.53 8.64 -10.33
N THR A 20 -1.56 8.09 -10.97
CA THR A 20 -2.83 7.68 -10.36
C THR A 20 -3.12 6.21 -10.58
N PHE A 21 -3.82 5.58 -9.63
CA PHE A 21 -4.28 4.21 -9.77
C PHE A 21 -5.47 4.13 -10.73
N THR A 22 -5.51 3.08 -11.53
CA THR A 22 -6.70 2.74 -12.32
C THR A 22 -7.79 2.15 -11.41
N SER A 23 -9.04 2.16 -11.88
CA SER A 23 -10.16 1.55 -11.14
C SER A 23 -9.95 0.05 -10.86
N ASP A 24 -9.30 -0.67 -11.78
CA ASP A 24 -9.00 -2.09 -11.62
C ASP A 24 -7.91 -2.32 -10.56
N GLU A 25 -6.89 -1.45 -10.52
CA GLU A 25 -5.85 -1.47 -9.49
C GLU A 25 -6.41 -1.17 -8.11
N LEU A 26 -7.26 -0.15 -7.97
CA LEU A 26 -7.95 0.15 -6.71
C LEU A 26 -8.83 -1.03 -6.26
N THR A 27 -9.52 -1.68 -7.20
CA THR A 27 -10.32 -2.88 -6.91
C THR A 27 -9.44 -4.04 -6.44
N LEU A 28 -8.25 -4.22 -7.01
CA LEU A 28 -7.30 -5.24 -6.60
C LEU A 28 -6.73 -4.97 -5.20
N LEU A 29 -6.38 -3.71 -4.90
CA LEU A 29 -5.93 -3.27 -3.58
C LEU A 29 -7.01 -3.45 -2.52
N ALA A 30 -8.26 -3.08 -2.85
CA ALA A 30 -9.43 -3.32 -1.99
C ALA A 30 -9.60 -4.80 -1.64
N ARG A 31 -9.55 -5.70 -2.64
CA ARG A 31 -9.62 -7.15 -2.42
C ARG A 31 -8.46 -7.67 -1.58
N THR A 32 -7.28 -7.08 -1.73
CA THR A 32 -6.10 -7.44 -0.93
C THR A 32 -6.31 -7.08 0.54
N ALA A 33 -6.90 -5.91 0.84
CA ALA A 33 -7.24 -5.53 2.21
C ALA A 33 -8.26 -6.50 2.84
N ASP A 34 -9.29 -6.88 2.08
CA ASP A 34 -10.30 -7.86 2.51
C ASP A 34 -9.68 -9.25 2.76
N ALA A 35 -8.80 -9.70 1.85
CA ALA A 35 -8.10 -10.98 2.00
C ALA A 35 -7.15 -10.98 3.21
N LEU A 36 -6.43 -9.89 3.45
CA LEU A 36 -5.58 -9.73 4.64
C LEU A 36 -6.40 -9.74 5.93
N THR A 37 -7.58 -9.12 5.91
CA THR A 37 -8.51 -9.17 7.06
C THR A 37 -8.93 -10.61 7.35
N ALA A 38 -9.38 -11.32 6.31
CA ALA A 38 -9.81 -12.71 6.46
C ALA A 38 -8.68 -13.65 6.89
N TYR A 39 -7.47 -13.45 6.36
CA TYR A 39 -6.30 -14.27 6.66
C TYR A 39 -5.75 -14.02 8.06
N SER A 40 -5.61 -12.75 8.46
CA SER A 40 -5.02 -12.38 9.77
C SER A 40 -6.00 -12.49 10.93
N GLY A 41 -7.31 -12.46 10.67
CA GLY A 41 -8.36 -12.35 11.68
C GLY A 41 -8.41 -10.98 12.38
N LYS A 42 -7.63 -10.00 11.91
CA LYS A 42 -7.64 -8.61 12.39
C LYS A 42 -8.24 -7.70 11.31
N SER A 43 -8.90 -6.61 11.72
CA SER A 43 -9.37 -5.59 10.78
C SER A 43 -8.17 -4.96 10.07
N VAL A 44 -8.10 -5.06 8.75
CA VAL A 44 -7.10 -4.35 7.94
C VAL A 44 -7.79 -3.23 7.19
N LEU A 45 -7.30 -2.02 7.42
CA LEU A 45 -7.73 -0.81 6.75
C LEU A 45 -6.82 -0.54 5.55
N ALA A 46 -7.42 -0.10 4.45
CA ALA A 46 -6.70 0.39 3.28
C ALA A 46 -7.21 1.79 2.93
N GLU A 47 -6.31 2.75 2.87
CA GLU A 47 -6.61 4.15 2.55
C GLU A 47 -5.86 4.56 1.29
N HIS A 48 -6.57 5.19 0.37
CA HIS A 48 -5.99 5.81 -0.82
C HIS A 48 -5.84 7.32 -0.60
N GLY A 49 -4.67 7.85 -0.97
CA GLY A 49 -4.41 9.28 -0.98
C GLY A 49 -3.45 9.69 -2.08
N THR A 50 -3.10 10.97 -2.07
CA THR A 50 -2.15 11.58 -3.01
C THR A 50 -1.17 12.45 -2.25
N PHE A 51 0.11 12.38 -2.61
CA PHE A 51 1.13 13.31 -2.17
C PHE A 51 0.90 14.72 -2.76
N GLU A 52 1.58 15.72 -2.21
CA GLU A 52 1.48 17.11 -2.68
C GLU A 52 2.00 17.30 -4.12
N ASP A 53 2.91 16.44 -4.56
CA ASP A 53 3.47 16.41 -5.92
C ASP A 53 2.59 15.64 -6.93
N GLY A 54 1.49 15.03 -6.47
CA GLY A 54 0.51 14.32 -7.29
C GLY A 54 0.68 12.80 -7.33
N GLY A 55 1.70 12.23 -6.69
CA GLY A 55 1.88 10.78 -6.57
C GLY A 55 0.77 10.12 -5.75
N ALA A 56 0.04 9.16 -6.34
CA ALA A 56 -0.96 8.39 -5.59
C ALA A 56 -0.31 7.29 -4.73
N TRP A 57 -0.91 7.02 -3.58
CA TRP A 57 -0.48 5.97 -2.67
C TRP A 57 -1.67 5.23 -2.06
N VAL A 58 -1.43 4.01 -1.61
CA VAL A 58 -2.34 3.23 -0.78
C VAL A 58 -1.59 2.66 0.42
N ILE A 59 -2.05 2.96 1.64
CA ILE A 59 -1.50 2.44 2.89
C ILE A 59 -2.38 1.31 3.42
N PHE A 60 -1.76 0.24 3.91
CA PHE A 60 -2.41 -0.85 4.64
C PHE A 60 -1.98 -0.82 6.11
N ALA A 61 -2.95 -0.79 7.01
CA ALA A 61 -2.69 -0.72 8.44
C ALA A 61 -3.74 -1.47 9.26
N ILE A 62 -3.40 -1.81 10.50
CA ILE A 62 -4.33 -2.42 11.47
C ILE A 62 -4.66 -1.37 12.52
N PRO A 63 -5.94 -1.03 12.75
CA PRO A 63 -6.33 -0.09 13.79
C PRO A 63 -5.99 -0.66 15.16
N LEU A 64 -5.36 0.16 15.99
CA LEU A 64 -4.99 -0.18 17.34
C LEU A 64 -6.21 -0.09 18.25
N SER A 65 -6.30 -1.02 19.20
CA SER A 65 -7.27 -0.88 20.29
C SER A 65 -6.77 0.14 21.31
N VAL A 66 -7.68 0.82 22.01
CA VAL A 66 -7.35 1.81 23.05
C VAL A 66 -6.47 1.27 24.19
N GLU A 67 -6.46 -0.04 24.39
CA GLU A 67 -5.65 -0.74 25.40
C GLU A 67 -4.42 -1.44 24.81
N GLU A 68 -4.25 -1.43 23.48
CA GLU A 68 -3.15 -2.10 22.82
C GLU A 68 -1.85 -1.34 23.06
N LYS A 69 -0.87 -2.03 23.65
CA LYS A 69 0.47 -1.48 23.82
C LYS A 69 1.24 -1.71 22.53
N VAL A 70 1.52 -0.62 21.83
CA VAL A 70 2.42 -0.62 20.69
C VAL A 70 3.83 -0.95 21.18
N GLU A 71 4.45 -1.95 20.56
CA GLU A 71 5.83 -2.30 20.87
C GLU A 71 6.78 -1.17 20.45
N LYS A 72 7.89 -1.03 21.17
CA LYS A 72 8.87 0.01 20.81
C LYS A 72 9.47 -0.33 19.44
N GLY A 73 9.42 0.64 18.54
CA GLY A 73 9.93 0.50 17.17
C GLY A 73 8.84 0.18 16.14
N THR A 74 7.61 -0.11 16.56
CA THR A 74 6.51 -0.26 15.62
C THR A 74 6.09 1.09 15.04
N THR A 75 6.06 1.17 13.71
CA THR A 75 5.55 2.34 12.98
C THR A 75 4.03 2.45 13.15
N THR A 76 3.57 3.63 13.57
CA THR A 76 2.14 3.95 13.66
C THR A 76 1.78 5.09 12.71
N VAL A 77 0.56 5.04 12.19
CA VAL A 77 0.01 6.02 11.25
C VAL A 77 -1.42 6.36 11.67
N GLN A 78 -1.82 7.60 11.43
CA GLN A 78 -3.22 8.01 11.56
C GLN A 78 -3.90 7.84 10.21
N MET A 79 -5.04 7.16 10.18
CA MET A 79 -5.81 6.92 8.97
C MET A 79 -7.25 7.40 9.17
N GLY A 80 -7.89 7.83 8.10
CA GLY A 80 -9.22 8.41 8.17
C GLY A 80 -9.25 9.93 8.25
N GLY A 81 -10.40 10.43 8.66
CA GLY A 81 -10.72 11.86 8.66
C GLY A 81 -11.40 12.35 7.38
N PRO A 82 -11.71 13.65 7.31
CA PRO A 82 -12.53 14.22 6.25
C PRO A 82 -11.93 14.02 4.85
N GLY A 83 -12.72 13.44 3.94
CA GLY A 83 -12.30 13.23 2.55
C GLY A 83 -11.48 11.96 2.32
N THR A 84 -11.31 11.13 3.34
CA THR A 84 -10.64 9.82 3.21
C THR A 84 -11.32 8.93 2.19
N LEU A 85 -10.52 8.29 1.35
CA LEU A 85 -10.98 7.24 0.45
C LEU A 85 -10.58 5.87 0.98
N TRP A 86 -11.51 5.22 1.69
CA TRP A 86 -11.35 3.84 2.14
C TRP A 86 -11.50 2.85 0.97
N LEU A 87 -10.63 1.85 0.94
CA LEU A 87 -10.68 0.72 0.01
C LEU A 87 -11.13 -0.56 0.72
N GLY A 88 -11.85 -1.41 -0.01
CA GLY A 88 -12.38 -2.67 0.52
C GLY A 88 -13.48 -2.45 1.55
N ASN A 89 -13.66 -3.41 2.45
CA ASN A 89 -14.69 -3.35 3.49
C ASN A 89 -14.19 -2.77 4.82
N ALA A 90 -13.05 -2.06 4.81
CA ALA A 90 -12.43 -1.47 6.00
C ALA A 90 -12.28 -2.48 7.16
N GLY A 91 -11.94 -3.73 6.85
CA GLY A 91 -11.81 -4.79 7.85
C GLY A 91 -13.10 -5.09 8.64
N GLY A 92 -14.27 -4.79 8.06
CA GLY A 92 -15.58 -4.90 8.71
C GLY A 92 -15.95 -3.69 9.59
N LEU A 93 -15.08 -2.68 9.69
CA LEU A 93 -15.40 -1.42 10.33
C LEU A 93 -16.32 -0.59 9.42
N ASN A 94 -17.19 0.20 10.03
CA ASN A 94 -18.03 1.17 9.32
C ASN A 94 -17.63 2.59 9.73
N PRO A 95 -16.45 3.07 9.26
CA PRO A 95 -15.91 4.35 9.67
C PRO A 95 -16.81 5.51 9.26
N GLY A 96 -17.03 6.44 10.17
CA GLY A 96 -17.68 7.71 9.90
C GLY A 96 -16.80 8.62 9.04
N PRO A 97 -17.39 9.67 8.43
CA PRO A 97 -16.68 10.58 7.52
C PRO A 97 -15.57 11.41 8.21
N ASP A 98 -15.64 11.58 9.53
CA ASP A 98 -14.68 12.34 10.33
C ASP A 98 -13.89 11.45 11.30
N ASP A 99 -14.08 10.13 11.25
CA ASP A 99 -13.42 9.19 12.16
C ASP A 99 -11.95 9.04 11.78
N VAL A 100 -11.08 9.15 12.79
CA VAL A 100 -9.64 8.98 12.67
C VAL A 100 -9.21 7.81 13.56
N TYR A 101 -8.40 6.92 13.00
CA TYR A 101 -7.88 5.73 13.67
C TYR A 101 -6.37 5.84 13.82
N GLU A 102 -5.88 5.55 15.02
CA GLU A 102 -4.47 5.23 15.19
C GLU A 102 -4.25 3.77 14.77
N CYS A 103 -3.37 3.57 13.80
CA CYS A 103 -3.12 2.26 13.21
C CYS A 103 -1.66 1.88 13.32
N ARG A 104 -1.40 0.58 13.48
CA ARG A 104 -0.09 0.00 13.18
C ARG A 104 0.07 -0.13 11.67
N TYR A 105 1.08 0.52 11.14
CA TYR A 105 1.45 0.44 9.73
C TYR A 105 1.93 -0.98 9.38
N ILE A 106 1.57 -1.47 8.19
CA ILE A 106 2.01 -2.79 7.70
C ILE A 106 2.87 -2.62 6.45
N TRP A 107 2.37 -1.89 5.46
CA TRP A 107 3.08 -1.55 4.20
C TRP A 107 2.25 -0.56 3.37
N SER A 108 2.83 -0.05 2.29
CA SER A 108 2.11 0.77 1.31
C SER A 108 2.57 0.51 -0.12
N ILE A 109 1.72 0.88 -1.09
CA ILE A 109 2.07 0.96 -2.51
C ILE A 109 2.02 2.42 -2.93
N GLN A 110 3.04 2.88 -3.64
CA GLN A 110 3.11 4.22 -4.21
C GLN A 110 3.27 4.12 -5.73
N ILE A 111 2.72 5.08 -6.45
CA ILE A 111 2.97 5.23 -7.88
C ILE A 111 4.13 6.20 -8.09
N THR A 112 5.08 5.81 -8.93
CA THR A 112 6.23 6.64 -9.33
C THR A 112 6.24 6.86 -10.84
N ASP A 113 7.07 7.79 -11.30
CA ASP A 113 7.37 8.05 -12.71
C ASP A 113 8.65 7.34 -13.19
N ASP A 114 9.19 6.42 -12.39
CA ASP A 114 10.38 5.64 -12.71
C ASP A 114 10.11 4.58 -13.78
N GLU A 115 10.98 4.51 -14.80
CA GLU A 115 10.89 3.53 -15.88
C GLU A 115 11.08 2.11 -15.33
N GLY A 116 10.10 1.22 -15.55
CA GLY A 116 10.16 -0.17 -15.07
C GLY A 116 9.70 -0.36 -13.62
N ALA A 117 9.28 0.71 -12.94
CA ALA A 117 9.02 0.72 -11.52
C ALA A 117 7.76 1.53 -11.16
N ARG A 118 6.73 1.53 -12.03
CA ARG A 118 5.51 2.32 -11.79
C ARG A 118 4.93 2.15 -10.39
N PHE A 119 5.01 0.96 -9.81
CA PHE A 119 4.62 0.69 -8.42
C PHE A 119 5.84 0.41 -7.56
N VAL A 120 5.91 1.08 -6.42
CA VAL A 120 6.89 0.79 -5.36
C VAL A 120 6.15 0.34 -4.11
N LYS A 121 6.58 -0.79 -3.55
CA LYS A 121 6.11 -1.30 -2.26
C LYS A 121 7.07 -0.88 -1.17
N LEU A 122 6.53 -0.25 -0.13
CA LEU A 122 7.24 0.01 1.11
C LEU A 122 6.91 -1.08 2.14
N ASP A 123 7.87 -1.48 2.97
CA ASP A 123 7.68 -2.43 4.07
C ASP A 123 7.10 -1.78 5.34
N GLU A 124 7.20 -2.46 6.49
CA GLU A 124 6.68 -2.00 7.79
C GLU A 124 7.49 -0.83 8.41
N ASP A 125 8.71 -0.60 7.93
CA ASP A 125 9.56 0.52 8.33
C ASP A 125 9.35 1.73 7.39
N GLY A 126 8.62 1.55 6.29
CA GLY A 126 8.42 2.57 5.26
C GLY A 126 9.56 2.60 4.24
N GLU A 127 10.37 1.55 4.18
CA GLU A 127 11.50 1.45 3.27
C GLU A 127 11.12 0.67 2.00
N ALA A 128 11.72 1.03 0.87
CA ALA A 128 11.41 0.38 -0.40
C ALA A 128 11.85 -1.08 -0.41
N ALA A 129 10.89 -2.00 -0.49
CA ALA A 129 11.13 -3.44 -0.45
C ALA A 129 11.03 -4.11 -1.83
N ALA A 130 10.22 -3.56 -2.74
CA ALA A 130 10.05 -4.09 -4.10
C ALA A 130 9.47 -3.03 -5.05
N TRP A 131 9.66 -3.24 -6.36
CA TRP A 131 9.12 -2.39 -7.42
C TRP A 131 8.71 -3.22 -8.64
N SER A 132 7.67 -2.79 -9.37
CA SER A 132 7.21 -3.44 -10.60
C SER A 132 6.35 -2.48 -11.43
N ASP A 133 6.24 -2.73 -12.73
CA ASP A 133 5.21 -2.12 -13.59
C ASP A 133 3.84 -2.81 -13.45
N PHE A 134 3.81 -3.99 -12.84
CA PHE A 134 2.61 -4.82 -12.68
C PHE A 134 2.29 -4.97 -11.19
N LEU A 135 1.23 -4.28 -10.74
CA LEU A 135 0.79 -4.30 -9.36
C LEU A 135 0.62 -5.72 -8.75
N PRO A 136 0.07 -6.72 -9.46
CA PRO A 136 -0.09 -8.07 -8.90
C PRO A 136 1.21 -8.67 -8.35
N ASP A 137 2.38 -8.35 -8.94
CA ASP A 137 3.67 -8.91 -8.52
C ASP A 137 4.07 -8.49 -7.10
N LEU A 138 3.50 -7.39 -6.59
CA LEU A 138 3.84 -6.82 -5.28
C LEU A 138 2.89 -7.28 -4.16
N LEU A 139 1.79 -7.95 -4.51
CA LEU A 139 0.71 -8.27 -3.58
C LEU A 139 0.81 -9.72 -3.06
N PRO A 140 0.53 -9.95 -1.75
CA PRO A 140 0.72 -11.24 -1.10
C PRO A 140 -0.23 -12.35 -1.58
N PHE A 141 -1.33 -12.02 -2.26
CA PHE A 141 -2.37 -12.97 -2.68
C PHE A 141 -2.73 -12.87 -4.17
N ALA A 142 -1.92 -12.18 -4.97
CA ALA A 142 -2.15 -12.13 -6.40
C ALA A 142 -1.99 -13.54 -6.98
N ALA A 143 -3.05 -14.02 -7.65
CA ALA A 143 -3.03 -15.28 -8.38
C ALA A 143 -2.08 -15.12 -9.59
N GLY A 144 -0.79 -15.36 -9.38
CA GLY A 144 0.23 -15.22 -10.43
C GLY A 144 1.67 -15.23 -9.93
N ALA A 145 1.92 -14.78 -8.70
CA ALA A 145 3.22 -14.99 -8.06
C ALA A 145 3.15 -16.30 -7.30
N ASP A 146 4.07 -17.20 -7.60
CA ASP A 146 4.31 -18.44 -6.91
C ASP A 146 4.48 -18.11 -5.43
N ALA A 147 3.40 -18.22 -4.65
CA ALA A 147 3.49 -18.34 -3.22
C ALA A 147 4.35 -19.58 -3.02
N GLN A 148 5.65 -19.36 -2.84
CA GLN A 148 6.55 -20.33 -2.25
C GLN A 148 6.00 -20.54 -0.84
N ILE A 149 5.00 -21.40 -0.77
CA ILE A 149 4.69 -22.19 0.40
C ILE A 149 5.99 -22.95 0.62
N LEU A 150 6.93 -22.31 1.34
CA LEU A 150 7.98 -23.06 2.00
C LEU A 150 7.22 -24.11 2.81
N PRO A 151 7.38 -25.41 2.51
CA PRO A 151 6.79 -26.41 3.37
C PRO A 151 7.27 -26.11 4.79
N PRO A 152 6.40 -26.20 5.81
CA PRO A 152 6.89 -26.07 7.18
C PRO A 152 8.02 -27.09 7.35
N ASP A 153 9.20 -26.66 7.77
CA ASP A 153 10.28 -27.57 8.14
C ASP A 153 9.70 -28.59 9.12
N GLU A 154 9.51 -29.82 8.66
CA GLU A 154 9.20 -30.93 9.53
C GLU A 154 10.49 -31.23 10.31
N ASP A 155 10.59 -30.61 11.49
CA ASP A 155 11.43 -31.04 12.59
C ASP A 155 11.01 -32.47 13.02
N GLU A 156 11.33 -33.48 12.20
CA GLU A 156 11.27 -34.88 12.59
C GLU A 156 12.50 -35.23 13.42
N ASN A 157 12.44 -34.78 14.68
CA ASN A 157 12.80 -35.51 15.90
C ASN A 157 13.82 -36.65 15.72
N GLU A 158 15.07 -36.36 16.10
CA GLU A 158 16.16 -37.31 16.33
C GLU A 158 15.76 -38.32 17.44
N GLY A 159 15.09 -39.39 17.01
CA GLY A 159 14.63 -40.49 17.87
C GLY A 159 15.64 -41.64 17.92
N ASP A 160 16.52 -41.58 18.93
CA ASP A 160 17.29 -42.67 19.54
C ASP A 160 16.74 -44.09 19.29
N ARG A 161 17.51 -44.93 18.55
CA ARG A 161 17.60 -46.40 18.71
C ARG A 161 18.92 -46.96 18.15
#